data_AF-A0A2T9YAX9-F1
#
_entry.id   AF-A0A2T9YAX9-F1
#
_cell.length_a   1.000
_cell.length_b   1.000
_cell.length_c   1.000
_cell.angle_alpha   90.00
_cell.angle_beta   90.00
_cell.angle_gamma   90.00
#
_symmetry.space_group_name_H-M   'P 1'
#
loop_
_entity.id
_entity.type
_entity.pdbx_description
1 polymer ?
#
loop_
_entity_poly.entity_id
_entity_poly.type
_entity_poly.pdbx_seq_one_letter_code
_entity_poly.pdbx_strand_id
1 'polypeptide(L)'
;MVSVLNGVLYFAGFEVSGWFLGRFNAKLNFGFRTVNYMICLLIAASISICVSPVLFVLDRRADVNFVTARLFYLFSRVLLGYTVEIENSEYLNKQPCVFIGNHQSALDLVWLGATFPKRAVIIAKYSIKFVP
;
A
#
# COMPACT_ATOMS: atom_id res chain seq x y z
N MET A 1 17.07 -15.41 19.94
CA MET A 1 16.95 -14.50 18.79
C MET A 1 16.48 -15.31 17.58
N VAL A 2 15.34 -14.96 16.98
CA VAL A 2 14.91 -15.56 15.72
C VAL A 2 15.78 -14.96 14.61
N SER A 3 16.45 -15.78 13.82
CA SER A 3 17.25 -15.28 12.68
C SER A 3 16.33 -14.73 11.58
N VAL A 4 16.83 -13.82 10.75
CA VAL A 4 16.08 -13.30 9.58
C VAL A 4 15.61 -14.45 8.69
N LEU A 5 16.47 -15.47 8.51
CA LEU A 5 16.14 -16.67 7.75
C LEU A 5 14.92 -17.41 8.33
N ASN A 6 14.89 -17.60 9.66
CA ASN A 6 13.75 -18.22 10.32
C ASN A 6 12.48 -17.38 10.16
N GLY A 7 12.60 -16.05 10.23
CA GLY A 7 11.49 -15.13 9.97
C GLY A 7 10.90 -15.28 8.56
N VAL A 8 11.77 -15.34 7.54
CA VAL A 8 11.35 -15.57 6.14
C VAL A 8 10.67 -16.93 5.98
N LEU A 9 11.21 -17.98 6.59
CA LEU A 9 10.62 -19.31 6.54
C LEU A 9 9.25 -19.36 7.22
N TYR A 10 9.07 -18.69 8.36
CA TYR A 10 7.76 -18.60 9.01
C TYR A 10 6.75 -17.83 8.17
N PHE A 11 7.17 -16.75 7.52
CA PHE A 11 6.30 -15.99 6.62
C PHE A 11 5.91 -16.82 5.39
N ALA A 12 6.86 -17.50 4.75
CA ALA A 12 6.56 -18.40 3.63
C ALA A 12 5.61 -19.53 4.03
N GLY A 13 5.82 -20.12 5.22
CA GLY A 13 4.90 -21.12 5.78
C GLY A 13 3.50 -20.57 6.03
N PHE A 14 3.39 -19.33 6.52
CA PHE A 14 2.12 -18.62 6.68
C PHE A 14 1.40 -18.41 5.34
N GLU A 15 2.11 -17.96 4.31
CA GLU A 15 1.54 -17.77 2.96
C GLU A 15 1.05 -19.08 2.34
N VAL A 16 1.85 -20.15 2.40
CA VAL A 16 1.46 -21.47 1.86
C VAL A 16 0.25 -22.02 2.60
N SER A 17 0.22 -21.88 3.94
CA SER A 17 -0.90 -22.32 4.77
C SER A 17 -2.17 -21.51 4.47
N GLY A 18 -2.04 -20.18 4.36
CA GLY A 18 -3.14 -19.29 4.03
C GLY A 18 -3.74 -19.56 2.66
N TRP A 19 -2.88 -19.79 1.66
CA TRP A 19 -3.30 -20.18 0.32
C TRP A 19 -4.01 -21.54 0.30
N PHE A 20 -3.49 -22.54 1.02
CA PHE A 20 -4.09 -23.87 1.07
C PHE A 20 -5.44 -23.86 1.81
N LEU A 21 -5.47 -23.33 3.03
CA LEU A 21 -6.68 -23.29 3.86
C LEU A 21 -7.74 -22.35 3.28
N GLY A 22 -7.32 -21.23 2.68
CA GLY A 22 -8.20 -20.25 2.07
C GLY A 22 -9.04 -20.80 0.90
N ARG A 23 -8.58 -21.87 0.23
CA ARG A 23 -9.35 -22.54 -0.84
C ARG A 23 -10.64 -23.19 -0.33
N PHE A 24 -10.68 -23.59 0.93
CA PHE A 24 -11.81 -24.31 1.51
C PHE A 24 -12.83 -23.39 2.20
N ASN A 25 -12.45 -22.15 2.53
CA ASN A 25 -13.34 -21.22 3.21
C ASN A 25 -13.04 -19.75 2.84
N ALA A 26 -14.02 -19.10 2.22
CA ALA A 26 -13.91 -17.71 1.78
C ALA A 26 -13.64 -16.73 2.94
N LYS A 27 -14.17 -16.97 4.14
CA LYS A 27 -13.93 -16.11 5.31
C LYS A 27 -12.48 -16.23 5.80
N LEU A 28 -11.90 -17.44 5.77
CA LEU A 28 -10.50 -17.64 6.09
C LEU A 28 -9.61 -16.95 5.07
N ASN A 29 -9.88 -17.15 3.78
CA ASN A 29 -9.14 -16.47 2.70
C ASN A 29 -9.20 -14.95 2.85
N PHE A 30 -10.38 -14.40 3.15
CA PHE A 30 -10.55 -12.97 3.41
C PHE A 30 -9.70 -12.50 4.61
N GLY A 31 -9.68 -13.26 5.70
CA GLY A 31 -8.84 -12.98 6.86
C GLY A 31 -7.35 -12.94 6.52
N PHE A 32 -6.85 -13.97 5.83
CA PHE A 32 -5.44 -14.03 5.38
C PHE A 32 -5.08 -12.86 4.47
N ARG A 33 -5.92 -12.57 3.46
CA ARG A 33 -5.72 -11.42 2.56
C ARG A 33 -5.76 -10.09 3.30
N THR A 34 -6.59 -9.96 4.33
CA THR A 34 -6.65 -8.75 5.17
C THR A 34 -5.36 -8.58 5.98
N VAL A 35 -4.81 -9.65 6.56
CA VAL A 35 -3.52 -9.60 7.27
C VAL A 35 -2.40 -9.15 6.31
N ASN A 36 -2.32 -9.77 5.14
CA ASN A 36 -1.32 -9.39 4.12
C ASN A 36 -1.48 -7.96 3.62
N TYR A 37 -2.72 -7.48 3.51
CA TYR A 37 -3.01 -6.09 3.20
C TYR A 37 -2.47 -5.13 4.25
N MET A 38 -2.67 -5.44 5.54
CA MET A 38 -2.14 -4.64 6.64
C MET A 38 -0.60 -4.68 6.69
N ILE A 39 0.01 -5.84 6.39
CA ILE A 39 1.48 -5.95 6.28
C ILE A 39 2.00 -5.04 5.15
N CYS A 40 1.35 -5.04 3.98
CA CYS A 40 1.74 -4.16 2.87
C CYS A 40 1.66 -2.67 3.27
N LEU A 41 0.60 -2.27 3.97
CA LEU A 41 0.44 -0.91 4.49
C LEU A 41 1.58 -0.55 5.44
N LEU A 42 1.84 -1.40 6.45
CA LEU A 42 2.86 -1.14 7.47
C LEU A 42 4.27 -1.05 6.87
N ILE A 43 4.61 -1.93 5.92
CA ILE A 43 5.92 -1.90 5.25
C ILE A 43 6.06 -0.63 4.41
N ALA A 44 5.06 -0.30 3.59
CA ALA A 44 5.09 0.91 2.75
C ALA A 44 5.21 2.18 3.60
N ALA A 45 4.40 2.29 4.66
CA ALA A 45 4.45 3.40 5.61
C ALA A 45 5.82 3.51 6.29
N SER A 46 6.34 2.41 6.82
CA SER A 46 7.64 2.39 7.51
C SER A 46 8.79 2.82 6.60
N ILE A 47 8.84 2.28 5.37
CA ILE A 47 9.85 2.68 4.38
C ILE A 47 9.71 4.16 4.05
N SER A 48 8.49 4.65 3.82
CA SER A 48 8.26 6.07 3.53
C SER A 48 8.64 7.00 4.68
N ILE A 49 8.40 6.61 5.93
CA ILE A 49 8.87 7.36 7.11
C ILE A 49 10.39 7.46 7.09
N CYS A 50 11.11 6.35 6.83
CA CYS A 50 12.56 6.34 6.71
C CYS A 50 13.08 7.17 5.52
N VAL A 51 12.35 7.21 4.41
CA VAL A 51 12.71 7.98 3.21
C VAL A 51 12.38 9.47 3.35
N SER A 52 11.44 9.84 4.23
CA SER A 52 10.94 11.20 4.38
C SER A 52 12.03 12.26 4.70
N PRO A 53 13.05 12.01 5.53
CA PRO A 53 14.10 12.99 5.79
C PRO A 53 14.98 13.23 4.55
N VAL A 54 15.22 12.18 3.75
CA VAL A 54 15.96 12.32 2.48
C VAL A 54 15.18 13.18 1.51
N LEU A 55 13.88 12.93 1.36
CA LEU A 55 13.02 13.78 0.52
C LEU A 55 12.94 15.21 1.03
N PHE A 56 12.98 15.43 2.34
CA PHE A 56 13.01 16.76 2.93
C PHE A 56 14.30 17.52 2.54
N VAL A 57 15.47 16.90 2.68
CA VAL A 57 16.76 17.51 2.32
C VAL A 57 16.84 17.83 0.82
N LEU A 58 16.17 17.03 -0.01
CA LEU A 58 16.10 17.26 -1.46
C LEU A 58 15.02 18.25 -1.91
N ASP A 59 14.34 18.95 -0.97
CA ASP A 59 13.17 19.80 -1.22
C ASP A 59 12.02 19.11 -1.99
N ARG A 60 11.88 17.80 -1.77
CA ARG A 60 10.86 16.93 -2.37
C ARG A 60 9.90 16.36 -1.33
N ARG A 61 9.69 17.07 -0.22
CA ARG A 61 8.80 16.65 0.88
C ARG A 61 7.36 16.32 0.40
N ALA A 62 6.89 16.99 -0.64
CA ALA A 62 5.56 16.74 -1.21
C ALA A 62 5.45 15.39 -1.95
N ASP A 63 6.57 14.73 -2.25
CA ASP A 63 6.59 13.44 -2.93
C ASP A 63 6.46 12.24 -1.98
N VAL A 64 6.42 12.45 -0.65
CA VAL A 64 6.30 11.35 0.33
C VAL A 64 5.07 10.49 0.05
N ASN A 65 3.91 11.13 -0.20
CA ASN A 65 2.67 10.39 -0.50
C ASN A 65 2.77 9.58 -1.81
N PHE A 66 3.48 10.10 -2.82
CA PHE A 66 3.73 9.38 -4.06
C PHE A 66 4.59 8.13 -3.80
N VAL A 67 5.64 8.26 -2.99
CA VAL A 67 6.50 7.13 -2.62
C VAL A 67 5.71 6.08 -1.84
N THR A 68 4.94 6.49 -0.82
CA THR A 68 4.09 5.58 -0.04
C THR A 68 3.09 4.85 -0.93
N ALA A 69 2.40 5.58 -1.82
CA ALA A 69 1.43 5.04 -2.75
C ALA A 69 2.05 3.97 -3.68
N ARG A 70 3.21 4.26 -4.26
CA ARG A 70 3.90 3.32 -5.17
C ARG A 70 4.46 2.10 -4.45
N LEU A 71 5.01 2.26 -3.25
CA LEU A 71 5.46 1.13 -2.43
C LEU A 71 4.28 0.24 -2.04
N PHE A 72 3.17 0.82 -1.59
CA PHE A 72 1.98 0.09 -1.25
C PHE A 72 1.40 -0.68 -2.45
N TYR A 73 1.32 -0.04 -3.62
CA TYR A 73 0.88 -0.71 -4.84
C TYR A 73 1.82 -1.85 -5.24
N LEU A 74 3.14 -1.66 -5.14
CA LEU A 74 4.12 -2.70 -5.41
C LEU A 74 3.91 -3.91 -4.50
N PHE A 75 3.84 -3.71 -3.17
CA PHE A 75 3.70 -4.82 -2.22
C PHE A 75 2.33 -5.50 -2.35
N SER A 76 1.25 -4.75 -2.52
CA SER A 76 -0.08 -5.34 -2.72
C SER A 76 -0.17 -6.12 -4.04
N ARG A 77 0.52 -5.68 -5.10
CA ARG A 77 0.64 -6.46 -6.34
C ARG A 77 1.40 -7.76 -6.13
N VAL A 78 2.54 -7.74 -5.43
CA VAL A 78 3.36 -8.95 -5.22
C VAL A 78 2.69 -9.92 -4.26
N LEU A 79 2.17 -9.44 -3.13
CA LEU A 79 1.69 -10.30 -2.04
C LEU A 79 0.21 -10.69 -2.21
N LEU A 80 -0.61 -9.83 -2.81
CA LEU A 80 -2.06 -10.06 -2.96
C LEU A 80 -2.50 -10.25 -4.41
N GLY A 81 -1.60 -10.03 -5.38
CA GLY A 81 -1.92 -10.14 -6.80
C GLY A 81 -2.85 -9.02 -7.30
N TYR A 82 -2.94 -7.89 -6.59
CA TYR A 82 -3.79 -6.79 -7.05
C TYR A 82 -3.17 -6.05 -8.23
N THR A 83 -3.99 -5.84 -9.26
CA THR A 83 -3.63 -5.10 -10.47
C THR A 83 -4.68 -4.04 -10.73
N VAL A 84 -4.26 -2.88 -11.18
CA VAL A 84 -5.13 -1.75 -11.51
C VAL A 84 -4.99 -1.48 -12.99
N GLU A 85 -6.11 -1.54 -13.71
CA GLU A 85 -6.23 -1.05 -15.07
C GLU A 85 -6.66 0.42 -15.03
N ILE A 86 -5.96 1.26 -15.79
CA ILE A 86 -6.18 2.71 -15.79
C ILE A 86 -6.55 3.10 -17.21
N GLU A 87 -7.79 3.54 -17.38
CA GLU A 87 -8.24 4.17 -18.62
C GLU A 87 -7.90 5.66 -18.62
N ASN A 88 -7.57 6.21 -19.79
CA ASN A 88 -7.27 7.63 -19.98
C ASN A 88 -6.16 8.16 -19.03
N SER A 89 -5.08 7.40 -18.87
CA SER A 89 -3.97 7.71 -17.96
C SER A 89 -3.29 9.06 -18.23
N GLU A 90 -3.41 9.60 -19.44
CA GLU A 90 -2.86 10.89 -19.87
C GLU A 90 -3.40 12.08 -19.07
N TYR A 91 -4.58 11.96 -18.44
CA TYR A 91 -5.14 13.02 -17.60
C TYR A 91 -4.51 13.06 -16.20
N LEU A 92 -3.90 11.98 -15.71
CA LEU A 92 -3.36 11.89 -14.35
C LEU A 92 -2.19 12.85 -14.08
N ASN A 93 -1.50 13.28 -15.13
CA ASN A 93 -0.34 14.18 -15.01
C ASN A 93 -0.72 15.68 -15.12
N LYS A 94 -1.99 16.01 -15.36
CA LYS A 94 -2.44 17.41 -15.47
C LYS A 94 -2.55 18.02 -14.07
N GLN A 95 -1.68 18.98 -13.75
CA GLN A 95 -1.61 19.66 -12.46
C GLN A 95 -1.65 21.19 -12.64
N PRO A 96 -2.20 21.97 -11.69
CA PRO A 96 -2.86 21.53 -10.46
C PRO A 96 -4.26 20.97 -10.73
N CYS A 97 -4.70 20.02 -9.88
CA CYS A 97 -6.04 19.44 -9.97
C CYS A 97 -6.48 18.91 -8.60
N VAL A 98 -7.79 18.66 -8.47
CA VAL A 98 -8.38 17.97 -7.32
C VAL A 98 -8.78 16.58 -7.77
N PHE A 99 -8.17 15.56 -7.16
CA PHE A 99 -8.54 14.17 -7.41
C PHE A 99 -9.82 13.84 -6.64
N ILE A 100 -10.87 13.48 -7.38
CA ILE A 100 -12.16 13.09 -6.82
C ILE A 100 -12.43 11.67 -7.27
N GLY A 101 -12.62 10.77 -6.31
CA GLY A 101 -13.03 9.39 -6.53
C GLY A 101 -14.06 9.00 -5.49
N ASN A 102 -14.84 7.95 -5.78
CA ASN A 102 -15.69 7.38 -4.74
C ASN A 102 -14.81 6.77 -3.63
N HIS A 103 -15.37 6.65 -2.42
CA HIS A 103 -14.74 5.91 -1.35
C HIS A 103 -15.65 4.75 -0.94
N GLN A 104 -15.37 3.57 -1.48
CA GLN A 104 -16.17 2.36 -1.29
C GLN A 104 -15.61 1.47 -0.19
N SER A 105 -14.28 1.37 -0.08
CA SER A 105 -13.65 0.45 0.87
C SER A 105 -12.18 0.76 1.12
N ALA A 106 -11.56 0.02 2.03
CA ALA A 106 -10.12 0.09 2.24
C ALA A 106 -9.32 -0.20 0.96
N LEU A 107 -9.83 -1.05 0.05
CA LEU A 107 -9.16 -1.39 -1.22
C LEU A 107 -8.95 -0.19 -2.14
N ASP A 108 -9.58 0.95 -1.87
CA ASP A 108 -9.39 2.16 -2.67
C ASP A 108 -7.94 2.66 -2.65
N LEU A 109 -7.17 2.32 -1.59
CA LEU A 109 -5.74 2.61 -1.52
C LEU A 109 -4.93 1.90 -2.62
N VAL A 110 -5.44 0.80 -3.19
CA VAL A 110 -4.72 0.06 -4.24
C VAL A 110 -4.72 0.86 -5.54
N TRP A 111 -5.88 1.34 -5.99
CA TRP A 111 -5.96 2.16 -7.20
C TRP A 111 -5.39 3.57 -6.97
N LEU A 112 -5.55 4.14 -5.77
CA LEU A 112 -4.82 5.36 -5.39
C LEU A 112 -3.31 5.12 -5.47
N GLY A 113 -2.83 3.98 -4.96
CA GLY A 113 -1.44 3.53 -5.03
C GLY A 113 -0.85 3.57 -6.45
N ALA A 114 -1.64 3.15 -7.44
CA ALA A 114 -1.26 3.13 -8.85
C ALA A 114 -1.37 4.50 -9.53
N THR A 115 -2.34 5.34 -9.13
CA THR A 115 -2.71 6.58 -9.86
C THR A 115 -2.14 7.84 -9.23
N PHE A 116 -1.76 7.83 -7.94
CA PHE A 116 -1.36 9.02 -7.22
C PHE A 116 -0.21 9.75 -7.92
N PRO A 117 -0.33 11.06 -8.21
CA PRO A 117 0.74 11.78 -8.87
C PRO A 117 1.80 12.26 -7.87
N LYS A 118 2.93 12.75 -8.39
CA LYS A 118 3.93 13.44 -7.56
C LYS A 118 3.33 14.69 -6.95
N ARG A 119 3.86 15.11 -5.79
CA ARG A 119 3.41 16.28 -5.03
C ARG A 119 1.94 16.24 -4.58
N ALA A 120 1.32 15.05 -4.52
CA ALA A 120 -0.06 14.89 -4.07
C ALA A 120 -0.20 15.10 -2.56
N VAL A 121 -1.30 15.73 -2.15
CA VAL A 121 -1.69 15.91 -0.75
C VAL A 121 -3.03 15.21 -0.52
N ILE A 122 -3.13 14.46 0.58
CA ILE A 122 -4.35 13.74 0.99
C ILE A 122 -5.03 14.52 2.11
N ILE A 123 -6.35 14.61 2.05
CA ILE A 123 -7.17 15.05 3.18
C ILE A 123 -7.59 13.79 3.94
N ALA A 124 -7.19 13.71 5.22
CA ALA A 124 -7.45 12.55 6.08
C ALA A 124 -8.20 12.95 7.35
N LYS A 125 -8.89 11.99 7.96
CA LYS A 125 -9.57 12.19 9.25
C LYS A 125 -8.54 12.41 10.36
N TYR A 126 -8.82 13.35 11.27
CA TYR A 126 -7.96 13.60 12.43
C TYR A 126 -7.74 12.34 13.30
N SER A 127 -8.74 11.47 13.39
CA SER A 127 -8.70 10.25 14.21
C SER A 127 -7.61 9.25 13.81
N ILE A 128 -7.06 9.34 12.59
CA ILE A 128 -6.01 8.44 12.08
C ILE A 128 -4.63 9.11 12.02
N LYS A 129 -4.47 10.29 12.63
CA LYS A 129 -3.24 11.09 12.58
C LYS A 129 -1.97 10.35 13.05
N PHE A 130 -2.12 9.42 13.99
CA PHE A 130 -1.00 8.68 14.60
C PHE A 130 -0.90 7.24 14.10
N VAL A 131 -1.71 6.86 13.11
CA VAL A 131 -1.52 5.58 12.41
C VAL A 131 -0.31 5.76 11.49
N PRO A 132 0.75 4.97 11.68
CA PRO A 132 1.98 5.11 10.91
C PRO A 132 1.74 4.87 9.42
#